data_AF-A0A2P5CK32-F1
#
_entry.id   AF-A0A2P5CK32-F1
#
_cell.length_a   1.000
_cell.length_b   1.000
_cell.length_c   1.000
_cell.angle_alpha   90.00
_cell.angle_beta   90.00
_cell.angle_gamma   90.00
#
_symmetry.space_group_name_H-M   'P 1'
#
loop_
_entity.id
_entity.type
_entity.pdbx_description
1 polymer ?
#
loop_
_entity_poly.entity_id
_entity_poly.type
_entity_poly.pdbx_seq_one_letter_code
_entity_poly.pdbx_strand_id
1 'polypeptide(L)'
;MTSKKQIEVLRDDQTTKKWCVALRDDVFKRFMSQGNATVNKVFGDGSLFSPLLFGKFFDPSDAFPLWEFESDILLCNLRSSGQSTVDWFRTDQDYVLKAELPGIGKSSVQVVYNENQKAVEVSGPWNQQQREAKNIINDWRSVNWWEYGYVRRLELPEDADWRKIGAYLTNDTLLEIKIPKKIFDFESNTQENDNVCTKISDEV
;
A
#
# COMPACT_ATOMS: atom_id res chain seq x y z
N MET A 1 -2.29 27.02 -4.50
CA MET A 1 -1.73 26.48 -3.24
C MET A 1 -1.91 24.97 -3.28
N THR A 2 -0.85 24.22 -3.02
CA THR A 2 -0.91 22.74 -2.95
C THR A 2 -1.52 22.36 -1.60
N SER A 3 -2.60 21.57 -1.59
CA SER A 3 -3.23 21.07 -0.36
C SER A 3 -2.73 19.66 -0.06
N LYS A 4 -2.19 19.43 1.14
CA LYS A 4 -1.78 18.11 1.64
C LYS A 4 -2.58 17.79 2.89
N LYS A 5 -3.30 16.68 2.90
CA LYS A 5 -4.05 16.17 4.07
C LYS A 5 -3.52 14.81 4.49
N GLN A 6 -3.50 14.54 5.79
CA GLN A 6 -3.22 13.21 6.31
C GLN A 6 -4.47 12.33 6.23
N ILE A 7 -4.31 11.07 5.85
CA ILE A 7 -5.34 10.05 5.91
C ILE A 7 -5.06 9.18 7.14
N GLU A 8 -6.10 8.89 7.91
CA GLU A 8 -6.00 7.96 9.04
C GLU A 8 -5.71 6.55 8.53
N VAL A 9 -4.69 5.91 9.12
CA VAL A 9 -4.37 4.50 8.85
C VAL A 9 -5.12 3.66 9.86
N LEU A 10 -6.14 2.96 9.38
CA LEU A 10 -6.98 2.11 10.22
C LEU A 10 -6.30 0.76 10.47
N ARG A 11 -6.75 0.05 11.49
CA ARG A 11 -6.27 -1.26 11.87
C ARG A 11 -7.41 -2.27 11.72
N ASP A 12 -7.14 -3.40 11.08
CA ASP A 12 -8.11 -4.49 10.91
C ASP A 12 -7.47 -5.82 11.37
N ASP A 13 -8.20 -6.54 12.22
CA ASP A 13 -7.83 -7.82 12.82
C ASP A 13 -8.53 -9.03 12.16
N GLN A 14 -9.25 -8.80 11.04
CA GLN A 14 -9.96 -9.78 10.21
C GLN A 14 -11.29 -10.33 10.76
N THR A 15 -12.09 -9.49 11.41
CA THR A 15 -13.49 -9.86 11.70
C THR A 15 -14.45 -9.74 10.50
N THR A 16 -14.01 -9.23 9.34
CA THR A 16 -14.87 -8.92 8.19
C THR A 16 -14.60 -9.77 6.94
N LYS A 17 -15.66 -10.32 6.31
CA LYS A 17 -15.60 -11.12 5.07
C LYS A 17 -15.39 -10.26 3.81
N LYS A 18 -14.40 -9.37 3.81
CA LYS A 18 -14.09 -8.50 2.66
C LYS A 18 -13.26 -9.26 1.61
N TRP A 19 -13.47 -8.92 0.35
CA TRP A 19 -12.72 -9.39 -0.82
C TRP A 19 -12.74 -10.92 -0.98
N CYS A 20 -13.85 -11.55 -0.63
CA CYS A 20 -14.01 -13.00 -0.71
C CYS A 20 -14.22 -13.51 -2.15
N VAL A 21 -14.43 -12.61 -3.11
CA VAL A 21 -14.57 -12.94 -4.53
C VAL A 21 -13.28 -12.56 -5.26
N ALA A 22 -12.57 -13.57 -5.76
CA ALA A 22 -11.34 -13.37 -6.54
C ALA A 22 -11.66 -12.80 -7.93
N LEU A 23 -10.93 -11.77 -8.33
CA LEU A 23 -10.91 -11.23 -9.68
C LEU A 23 -9.94 -12.07 -10.53
N ARG A 24 -10.47 -13.00 -11.31
CA ARG A 24 -9.69 -13.85 -12.23
C ARG A 24 -9.40 -13.14 -13.55
N ASP A 25 -8.37 -13.59 -14.27
CA ASP A 25 -7.94 -13.02 -15.55
C ASP A 25 -9.05 -12.98 -16.61
N ASP A 26 -9.81 -14.06 -16.77
CA ASP A 26 -10.92 -14.13 -17.73
C ASP A 26 -12.06 -13.18 -17.35
N VAL A 27 -12.36 -13.06 -16.06
CA VAL A 27 -13.35 -12.13 -15.51
C VAL A 27 -12.90 -10.69 -15.75
N PHE A 28 -11.64 -10.39 -15.46
CA PHE A 28 -11.05 -9.07 -15.67
C PHE A 28 -11.08 -8.66 -17.14
N LYS A 29 -10.68 -9.54 -18.06
CA LYS A 29 -10.73 -9.27 -19.51
C LYS A 29 -12.13 -8.94 -19.98
N ARG A 30 -13.14 -9.71 -19.55
CA ARG A 30 -14.55 -9.43 -19.86
C ARG A 30 -15.00 -8.10 -19.27
N PHE A 31 -14.68 -7.84 -18.01
CA PHE A 31 -15.01 -6.60 -17.32
C PHE A 31 -14.40 -5.37 -18.02
N MET A 32 -13.12 -5.42 -18.38
CA MET A 32 -12.45 -4.34 -19.11
C MET A 32 -13.04 -4.13 -20.51
N SER A 33 -13.41 -5.21 -21.23
CA SER A 33 -14.03 -5.11 -22.57
C SER A 33 -15.38 -4.40 -22.58
N GLN A 34 -16.09 -4.43 -21.44
CA GLN A 34 -17.38 -3.75 -21.23
C GLN A 34 -17.20 -2.42 -20.48
N GLY A 35 -15.97 -2.12 -20.05
CA GLY A 35 -15.62 -1.00 -19.20
C GLY A 35 -15.67 0.33 -19.95
N ASN A 36 -15.96 1.40 -19.22
CA ASN A 36 -15.92 2.77 -19.73
C ASN A 36 -14.56 3.43 -19.42
N ALA A 37 -14.42 4.72 -19.74
CA ALA A 37 -13.20 5.49 -19.46
C ALA A 37 -12.82 5.48 -17.97
N THR A 38 -13.80 5.44 -17.07
CA THR A 38 -13.55 5.34 -15.62
C THR A 38 -12.92 4.01 -15.25
N VAL A 39 -13.47 2.89 -15.73
CA VAL A 39 -12.90 1.56 -15.51
C VAL A 39 -11.44 1.51 -15.98
N ASN A 40 -11.18 2.04 -17.17
CA ASN A 40 -9.82 2.12 -17.72
C ASN A 40 -8.91 3.02 -16.88
N LYS A 41 -9.40 4.11 -16.29
CA LYS A 41 -8.61 4.94 -15.37
C LYS A 41 -8.27 4.22 -14.06
N VAL A 42 -9.17 3.38 -13.55
CA VAL A 42 -8.97 2.65 -12.29
C VAL A 42 -8.06 1.43 -12.50
N PHE A 43 -8.33 0.62 -13.53
CA PHE A 43 -7.70 -0.69 -13.69
C PHE A 43 -6.82 -0.84 -14.94
N GLY A 44 -6.74 0.20 -15.78
CA GLY A 44 -5.88 0.22 -16.95
C GLY A 44 -4.41 0.42 -16.63
N ASP A 45 -3.60 0.49 -17.68
CA ASP A 45 -2.14 0.51 -17.60
C ASP A 45 -1.60 1.64 -16.72
N GLY A 46 -0.57 1.33 -15.93
CA GLY A 46 0.11 2.31 -15.07
C GLY A 46 -0.64 2.73 -13.80
N SER A 47 -1.85 2.22 -13.57
CA SER A 47 -2.57 2.38 -12.30
C SER A 47 -2.07 1.42 -11.22
N LEU A 48 -1.97 1.91 -9.98
CA LEU A 48 -1.72 1.08 -8.79
C LEU A 48 -2.72 -0.08 -8.67
N PHE A 49 -3.96 0.07 -9.15
CA PHE A 49 -5.03 -0.93 -8.99
C PHE A 49 -5.14 -1.90 -10.17
N SER A 50 -4.31 -1.74 -11.21
CA SER A 50 -4.34 -2.63 -12.38
C SER A 50 -3.83 -4.04 -12.06
N PRO A 51 -4.60 -5.10 -12.32
CA PRO A 51 -4.11 -6.48 -12.18
C PRO A 51 -2.86 -6.79 -13.00
N LEU A 52 -2.52 -5.96 -14.00
CA LEU A 52 -1.39 -6.15 -14.92
C LEU A 52 -0.19 -5.26 -14.63
N LEU A 53 -0.22 -4.47 -13.54
CA LEU A 53 0.85 -3.52 -13.19
C LEU A 53 2.25 -4.17 -13.16
N PHE A 54 2.34 -5.44 -12.77
CA PHE A 54 3.59 -6.17 -12.58
C PHE A 54 3.96 -7.06 -13.78
N GLY A 55 3.43 -6.78 -14.97
CA GLY A 55 3.71 -7.51 -16.22
C GLY A 55 3.04 -8.87 -16.36
N LYS A 56 2.43 -9.39 -15.28
CA LYS A 56 1.58 -10.58 -15.25
C LYS A 56 0.31 -10.29 -14.46
N PHE A 57 -0.72 -11.09 -14.70
CA PHE A 57 -1.97 -10.98 -13.96
C PHE A 57 -1.77 -11.31 -12.47
N PHE A 58 -2.24 -10.42 -11.62
CA PHE A 58 -2.24 -10.56 -10.18
C PHE A 58 -3.52 -9.93 -9.61
N ASP A 59 -4.29 -10.68 -8.84
CA ASP A 59 -5.53 -10.19 -8.22
C ASP A 59 -5.19 -9.04 -7.24
N PRO A 60 -5.73 -7.82 -7.42
CA PRO A 60 -5.43 -6.71 -6.54
C PRO A 60 -5.82 -6.91 -5.06
N SER A 61 -6.73 -7.85 -4.79
CA SER A 61 -7.13 -8.21 -3.42
C SER A 61 -6.18 -9.16 -2.72
N ASP A 62 -5.27 -9.80 -3.45
CA ASP A 62 -4.17 -10.59 -2.89
C ASP A 62 -3.03 -9.67 -2.46
N ALA A 63 -2.31 -10.04 -1.40
CA ALA A 63 -1.19 -9.26 -0.91
C ALA A 63 0.04 -9.47 -1.81
N PHE A 64 0.67 -8.37 -2.23
CA PHE A 64 1.84 -8.39 -3.12
C PHE A 64 3.10 -7.89 -2.42
N PRO A 65 4.25 -8.58 -2.51
CA PRO A 65 5.52 -8.15 -1.92
C PRO A 65 6.19 -7.06 -2.76
N LEU A 66 5.56 -5.89 -2.85
CA LEU A 66 5.97 -4.78 -3.71
C LEU A 66 7.44 -4.38 -3.53
N TRP A 67 7.90 -4.40 -2.28
CA TRP A 67 9.21 -3.90 -1.87
C TRP A 67 10.38 -4.82 -2.22
N GLU A 68 10.09 -6.03 -2.70
CA GLU A 68 11.10 -6.94 -3.26
C GLU A 68 11.47 -6.58 -4.71
N PHE A 69 10.73 -5.65 -5.33
CA PHE A 69 10.93 -5.24 -6.71
C PHE A 69 11.33 -3.77 -6.83
N GLU A 70 12.15 -3.47 -7.83
CA GLU A 70 12.52 -2.10 -8.18
C GLU A 70 11.51 -1.52 -9.17
N SER A 71 10.92 -0.37 -8.82
CA SER A 71 9.92 0.31 -9.66
C SER A 71 10.49 0.72 -11.02
N ASP A 72 11.77 1.13 -11.06
CA ASP A 72 12.47 1.52 -12.29
C ASP A 72 12.49 0.38 -13.32
N ILE A 73 12.65 -0.87 -12.87
CA ILE A 73 12.67 -2.05 -13.73
C ILE A 73 11.24 -2.44 -14.11
N LEU A 74 10.33 -2.59 -13.14
CA LEU A 74 8.97 -3.05 -13.42
C LEU A 74 8.15 -2.07 -14.25
N LEU A 75 8.37 -0.76 -14.07
CA LEU A 75 7.59 0.30 -14.71
C LEU A 75 8.32 0.92 -15.92
N CYS A 76 9.49 0.42 -16.32
CA CYS A 76 10.31 1.04 -17.37
C CYS A 76 9.51 1.36 -18.66
N ASN A 77 8.72 0.41 -19.14
CA ASN A 77 7.89 0.57 -20.33
C ASN A 77 6.76 1.59 -20.12
N LEU A 78 6.07 1.50 -18.98
CA LEU A 78 4.96 2.40 -18.62
C LEU A 78 5.43 3.85 -18.42
N ARG A 79 6.64 4.05 -17.89
CA ARG A 79 7.24 5.38 -17.73
C ARG A 79 7.68 5.94 -19.08
N SER A 80 8.28 5.10 -19.93
CA SER A 80 8.71 5.50 -21.28
C SER A 80 7.53 5.92 -22.16
N SER A 81 6.36 5.32 -21.96
CA SER A 81 5.11 5.70 -22.64
C SER A 81 4.33 6.82 -21.94
N GLY A 82 4.80 7.33 -20.80
CA GLY A 82 4.12 8.37 -20.02
C GLY A 82 2.82 7.91 -19.34
N GLN A 83 2.63 6.61 -19.17
CA GLN A 83 1.42 6.00 -18.63
C GLN A 83 1.51 5.66 -17.13
N SER A 84 2.70 5.69 -16.52
CA SER A 84 2.88 5.38 -15.10
C SER A 84 2.38 6.50 -14.18
N THR A 85 1.41 6.20 -13.32
CA THR A 85 0.93 7.12 -12.26
C THR A 85 1.27 6.62 -10.85
N VAL A 86 2.06 5.56 -10.77
CA VAL A 86 2.53 4.93 -9.54
C VAL A 86 4.06 4.88 -9.54
N ASP A 87 4.62 4.98 -8.34
CA ASP A 87 6.03 4.77 -8.08
C ASP A 87 6.24 4.28 -6.64
N TRP A 88 7.28 3.49 -6.41
CA TRP A 88 7.67 3.08 -5.07
C TRP A 88 9.18 2.97 -4.94
N PHE A 89 9.70 3.23 -3.76
CA PHE A 89 11.14 3.18 -3.49
C PHE A 89 11.41 2.96 -1.99
N ARG A 90 12.65 2.59 -1.68
CA ARG A 90 13.16 2.41 -0.32
C ARG A 90 14.24 3.46 -0.04
N THR A 91 14.19 4.08 1.12
CA THR A 91 15.26 4.91 1.68
C THR A 91 15.90 4.19 2.87
N ASP A 92 16.93 4.76 3.49
CA ASP A 92 17.51 4.21 4.72
C ASP A 92 16.50 4.12 5.86
N GLN A 93 15.49 5.01 5.87
CA GLN A 93 14.55 5.16 6.98
C GLN A 93 13.17 4.57 6.67
N ASP A 94 12.78 4.50 5.39
CA ASP A 94 11.38 4.31 5.03
C ASP A 94 11.20 3.51 3.74
N TYR A 95 10.03 2.88 3.63
CA TYR A 95 9.44 2.46 2.36
C TYR A 95 8.40 3.48 1.93
N VAL A 96 8.44 3.92 0.68
CA VAL A 96 7.55 4.98 0.17
C VAL A 96 6.86 4.49 -1.08
N LEU A 97 5.53 4.58 -1.09
CA LEU A 97 4.67 4.39 -2.25
C LEU A 97 4.01 5.71 -2.60
N LYS A 98 3.96 6.04 -3.89
CA LYS A 98 3.21 7.15 -4.45
C LYS A 98 2.32 6.64 -5.56
N ALA A 99 1.06 7.02 -5.55
CA ALA A 99 0.12 6.63 -6.60
C ALA A 99 -0.95 7.68 -6.80
N GLU A 100 -1.34 7.93 -8.05
CA GLU A 100 -2.57 8.66 -8.32
C GLU A 100 -3.80 7.80 -8.00
N LEU A 101 -4.73 8.39 -7.27
CA LEU A 101 -6.05 7.82 -7.04
C LEU A 101 -6.96 8.10 -8.24
N PRO A 102 -7.86 7.16 -8.58
CA PRO A 102 -8.87 7.42 -9.60
C PRO A 102 -9.78 8.56 -9.12
N GLY A 103 -9.77 9.67 -9.85
CA GLY A 103 -10.39 10.95 -9.45
C GLY A 103 -11.93 10.99 -9.37
N ILE A 104 -12.61 9.86 -9.24
CA ILE A 104 -14.07 9.75 -9.14
C ILE A 104 -14.38 9.22 -7.73
N GLY A 105 -14.84 10.12 -6.85
CA GLY A 105 -15.10 9.79 -5.43
C GLY A 105 -14.13 10.43 -4.42
N LYS A 106 -13.58 11.60 -4.76
CA LYS A 106 -12.66 12.41 -3.93
C LYS A 106 -13.15 12.48 -2.47
N SER A 107 -12.44 11.78 -1.57
CA SER A 107 -12.56 11.72 -0.09
C SER A 107 -12.91 10.36 0.54
N SER A 108 -12.96 9.26 -0.21
CA SER A 108 -13.35 7.94 0.34
C SER A 108 -12.27 6.85 0.32
N VAL A 109 -11.02 7.21 -0.01
CA VAL A 109 -9.90 6.27 0.10
C VAL A 109 -9.72 5.85 1.56
N GLN A 110 -9.55 4.55 1.76
CA GLN A 110 -9.22 3.94 3.03
C GLN A 110 -7.84 3.31 2.94
N VAL A 111 -7.04 3.55 3.97
CA VAL A 111 -5.75 2.88 4.17
C VAL A 111 -5.88 2.07 5.44
N VAL A 112 -5.69 0.76 5.34
CA VAL A 112 -5.91 -0.17 6.44
C VAL A 112 -4.69 -1.08 6.57
N TYR A 113 -4.11 -1.17 7.76
CA TYR A 113 -3.12 -2.18 8.08
C TYR A 113 -3.81 -3.47 8.58
N ASN A 114 -3.47 -4.60 7.98
CA ASN A 114 -3.92 -5.92 8.37
C ASN A 114 -2.81 -6.67 9.10
N GLU A 115 -3.05 -7.07 10.34
CA GLU A 115 -2.04 -7.76 11.17
C GLU A 115 -1.74 -9.18 10.71
N ASN A 116 -2.76 -9.93 10.31
CA ASN A 116 -2.62 -11.34 9.96
C ASN A 116 -1.85 -11.50 8.64
N GLN A 117 -2.16 -10.66 7.65
CA GLN A 117 -1.46 -10.65 6.37
C GLN A 117 -0.17 -9.83 6.41
N LYS A 118 0.07 -9.07 7.49
CA LYS A 118 1.14 -8.06 7.58
C LYS A 118 1.19 -7.17 6.33
N ALA A 119 0.03 -6.68 5.91
CA ALA A 119 -0.13 -5.95 4.65
C ALA A 119 -0.87 -4.63 4.84
N VAL A 120 -0.54 -3.63 4.04
CA VAL A 120 -1.34 -2.41 3.89
C VAL A 120 -2.31 -2.56 2.73
N GLU A 121 -3.58 -2.30 2.99
CA GLU A 121 -4.66 -2.27 2.02
C GLU A 121 -4.99 -0.81 1.68
N VAL A 122 -5.04 -0.51 0.39
CA VAL A 122 -5.56 0.75 -0.16
C VAL A 122 -6.83 0.44 -0.91
N SER A 123 -7.98 0.97 -0.47
CA SER A 123 -9.27 0.69 -1.11
C SER A 123 -10.18 1.92 -1.17
N GLY A 124 -11.19 1.86 -2.03
CA GLY A 124 -12.18 2.93 -2.16
C GLY A 124 -13.22 2.62 -3.24
N PRO A 125 -14.38 3.29 -3.21
CA PRO A 125 -15.37 3.20 -4.28
C PRO A 125 -14.91 3.97 -5.52
N TRP A 126 -15.26 3.49 -6.72
CA TRP A 126 -15.14 4.25 -7.97
C TRP A 126 -16.48 4.40 -8.72
N ASN A 127 -17.51 3.64 -8.34
CA ASN A 127 -18.81 3.59 -9.00
C ASN A 127 -19.97 3.74 -7.99
N GLN A 128 -20.04 4.92 -7.34
CA GLN A 128 -20.97 5.18 -6.25
C GLN A 128 -22.45 5.14 -6.69
N GLN A 129 -22.76 5.67 -7.88
CA GLN A 129 -24.14 5.72 -8.40
C GLN A 129 -24.76 4.33 -8.56
N GLN A 130 -24.01 3.35 -9.08
CA GLN A 130 -24.51 1.99 -9.24
C GLN A 130 -24.68 1.26 -7.90
N ARG A 131 -23.83 1.58 -6.90
CA ARG A 131 -23.97 1.03 -5.55
C ARG A 131 -25.29 1.45 -4.91
N GLU A 132 -25.62 2.74 -5.01
CA GLU A 132 -26.85 3.31 -4.48
C GLU A 132 -28.09 2.79 -5.24
N ALA A 133 -28.05 2.74 -6.58
CA ALA A 133 -29.18 2.31 -7.41
C ALA A 133 -29.57 0.84 -7.22
N LYS A 134 -28.60 -0.05 -6.99
CA LYS A 134 -28.85 -1.50 -6.85
C LYS A 134 -29.16 -1.94 -5.41
N ASN A 135 -29.24 -1.01 -4.44
CA ASN A 135 -29.34 -1.33 -3.00
C ASN A 135 -28.32 -2.40 -2.57
N ILE A 136 -27.12 -2.40 -3.16
CA ILE A 136 -26.14 -3.45 -2.87
C ILE A 136 -25.74 -3.34 -1.41
N ILE A 137 -25.94 -4.49 -0.74
CA ILE A 137 -25.69 -4.90 0.64
C ILE A 137 -24.65 -4.03 1.35
N ASN A 138 -24.87 -3.80 2.65
CA ASN A 138 -24.04 -3.08 3.63
C ASN A 138 -22.50 -3.09 3.40
N ASP A 139 -21.92 -4.10 2.74
CA ASP A 139 -20.51 -4.13 2.32
C ASP A 139 -20.30 -4.60 0.87
N TRP A 140 -20.00 -3.67 -0.05
CA TRP A 140 -19.69 -3.93 -1.47
C TRP A 140 -18.40 -4.74 -1.68
N ARG A 141 -17.57 -4.86 -0.64
CA ARG A 141 -16.30 -5.59 -0.68
C ARG A 141 -16.50 -7.10 -0.71
N SER A 142 -17.67 -7.61 -0.35
CA SER A 142 -17.98 -9.05 -0.29
C SER A 142 -18.67 -9.62 -1.55
N VAL A 143 -18.81 -8.81 -2.61
CA VAL A 143 -19.40 -9.21 -3.90
C VAL A 143 -18.35 -9.08 -5.02
N ASN A 144 -18.77 -8.95 -6.28
CA ASN A 144 -17.90 -8.52 -7.40
C ASN A 144 -17.40 -7.09 -7.16
N TRP A 145 -16.49 -6.93 -6.21
CA TRP A 145 -16.09 -5.64 -5.65
C TRP A 145 -15.54 -4.69 -6.71
N TRP A 146 -14.92 -5.22 -7.77
CA TRP A 146 -14.36 -4.46 -8.89
C TRP A 146 -15.41 -3.68 -9.68
N GLU A 147 -16.69 -4.06 -9.61
CA GLU A 147 -17.78 -3.30 -10.22
C GLU A 147 -18.11 -2.00 -9.47
N TYR A 148 -17.73 -1.90 -8.19
CA TYR A 148 -18.15 -0.84 -7.27
C TYR A 148 -16.98 -0.03 -6.70
N GLY A 149 -15.82 -0.65 -6.59
CA GLY A 149 -14.62 -0.04 -6.02
C GLY A 149 -13.34 -0.76 -6.41
N TYR A 150 -12.25 -0.32 -5.81
CA TYR A 150 -10.90 -0.80 -6.04
C TYR A 150 -10.25 -1.19 -4.72
N VAL A 151 -9.26 -2.07 -4.81
CA VAL A 151 -8.39 -2.48 -3.71
C VAL A 151 -7.00 -2.75 -4.25
N ARG A 152 -5.97 -2.49 -3.44
CA ARG A 152 -4.64 -3.06 -3.60
C ARG A 152 -4.07 -3.42 -2.23
N ARG A 153 -3.57 -4.64 -2.07
CA ARG A 153 -2.84 -5.06 -0.87
C ARG A 153 -1.35 -5.21 -1.12
N LEU A 154 -0.56 -4.63 -0.23
CA LEU A 154 0.90 -4.62 -0.32
C LEU A 154 1.46 -5.19 0.97
N GLU A 155 2.19 -6.29 0.87
CA GLU A 155 2.87 -6.89 2.02
C GLU A 155 3.90 -5.91 2.58
N LEU A 156 4.04 -5.91 3.90
CA LEU A 156 5.05 -5.12 4.57
C LEU A 156 6.33 -5.96 4.74
N PRO A 157 7.50 -5.36 4.51
CA PRO A 157 8.78 -5.99 4.83
C PRO A 157 8.91 -6.29 6.32
N GLU A 158 9.76 -7.24 6.67
CA GLU A 158 9.93 -7.67 8.07
C GLU A 158 10.43 -6.54 9.00
N ASP A 159 11.29 -5.67 8.47
CA ASP A 159 11.85 -4.51 9.16
C ASP A 159 10.89 -3.31 9.21
N ALA A 160 9.65 -3.41 8.70
CA ALA A 160 8.68 -2.32 8.75
C ALA A 160 8.11 -2.08 10.17
N ASP A 161 8.13 -0.83 10.61
CA ASP A 161 7.42 -0.34 11.79
C ASP A 161 5.98 0.05 11.41
N TRP A 162 5.11 -0.97 11.33
CA TRP A 162 3.71 -0.81 10.93
C TRP A 162 2.92 0.15 11.84
N ARG A 163 3.37 0.41 13.07
CA ARG A 163 2.70 1.32 14.01
C ARG A 163 2.81 2.77 13.61
N LYS A 164 3.77 3.10 12.74
CA LYS A 164 4.09 4.47 12.33
C LYS A 164 3.80 4.72 10.85
N ILE A 165 3.00 3.87 10.21
CA ILE A 165 2.59 4.09 8.82
C ILE A 165 1.87 5.43 8.71
N GLY A 166 2.34 6.27 7.79
CA GLY A 166 1.71 7.52 7.42
C GLY A 166 1.08 7.42 6.04
N ALA A 167 -0.11 7.96 5.88
CA ALA A 167 -0.77 8.13 4.58
C ALA A 167 -1.12 9.61 4.37
N TYR A 168 -0.82 10.14 3.19
CA TYR A 168 -1.03 11.55 2.87
C TYR A 168 -1.63 11.68 1.47
N LEU A 169 -2.59 12.59 1.32
CA LEU A 169 -3.21 12.90 0.04
C LEU A 169 -2.91 14.35 -0.36
N THR A 170 -2.33 14.51 -1.54
CA THR A 170 -2.00 15.82 -2.12
C THR A 170 -2.92 16.14 -3.29
N ASN A 171 -3.50 17.35 -3.28
CA ASN A 171 -4.47 17.83 -4.30
C ASN A 171 -5.61 16.84 -4.57
N ASP A 172 -6.03 16.12 -3.52
CA ASP A 172 -7.06 15.07 -3.53
C ASP A 172 -6.85 13.92 -4.52
N THR A 173 -5.65 13.79 -5.11
CA THR A 173 -5.38 12.83 -6.18
C THR A 173 -4.13 12.01 -5.91
N LEU A 174 -3.03 12.61 -5.44
CA LEU A 174 -1.78 11.88 -5.22
C LEU A 174 -1.72 11.32 -3.80
N LEU A 175 -1.86 10.00 -3.66
CA LEU A 175 -1.66 9.26 -2.42
C LEU A 175 -0.17 8.97 -2.22
N GLU A 176 0.34 9.29 -1.04
CA GLU A 176 1.67 8.93 -0.56
C GLU A 176 1.51 8.07 0.69
N ILE A 177 2.01 6.84 0.67
CA ILE A 177 2.13 5.97 1.84
C ILE A 177 3.59 5.88 2.22
N LYS A 178 3.87 6.12 3.50
CA LYS A 178 5.20 6.09 4.08
C LYS A 178 5.22 5.10 5.23
N ILE A 179 6.05 4.07 5.14
CA ILE A 179 6.18 3.00 6.13
C ILE A 179 7.59 3.09 6.70
N PRO A 180 7.76 3.57 7.95
CA PRO A 180 9.07 3.63 8.58
C PRO A 180 9.66 2.25 8.82
N LYS A 181 10.98 2.16 8.86
CA LYS A 181 11.71 0.97 9.31
C LYS A 181 11.87 0.97 10.82
N LYS A 182 11.97 -0.22 11.40
CA LYS A 182 12.38 -0.42 12.78
C LYS A 182 13.83 0.01 12.91
N ILE A 183 14.09 0.95 13.81
CA ILE A 183 15.45 1.27 14.24
C ILE A 183 15.84 0.15 15.21
N PHE A 184 16.82 -0.66 14.82
CA PHE A 184 17.49 -1.54 15.77
C PHE A 184 18.57 -0.71 16.45
N ASP A 185 18.31 -0.29 17.69
CA ASP A 185 19.36 0.28 18.51
C ASP A 185 20.39 -0.83 18.76
N PHE A 186 21.50 -0.79 18.02
CA PHE A 186 22.68 -1.56 18.38
C PHE A 186 23.25 -0.94 19.66
N GLU A 187 22.76 -1.39 20.82
CA GLU A 187 23.47 -1.15 22.07
C GLU A 187 24.81 -1.88 21.98
N SER A 188 25.87 -1.11 21.70
CA SER A 188 27.24 -1.54 21.89
C SER A 188 27.47 -1.77 23.38
N ASN A 189 27.36 -3.02 23.82
CA ASN A 189 27.91 -3.45 25.10
C ASN A 189 29.45 -3.34 25.03
N THR A 190 29.97 -2.14 25.30
CA THR A 190 31.37 -1.97 25.68
C THR A 190 31.43 -2.21 27.18
N GLN A 191 31.77 -3.44 27.59
CA GLN A 191 32.16 -3.70 28.97
C GLN A 191 33.49 -2.97 29.23
N GLU A 192 33.41 -1.81 29.88
CA GLU A 192 34.51 -1.26 30.68
C GLU A 192 34.79 -2.26 31.82
N ASN A 193 35.83 -3.07 31.66
CA ASN A 193 36.40 -3.81 32.78
C ASN A 193 37.37 -2.89 33.52
N ASP A 194 36.86 -2.25 34.56
CA ASP A 194 37.66 -1.69 35.65
C ASP A 194 38.45 -2.81 36.33
N ASN A 195 39.75 -2.90 36.03
CA ASN A 195 40.68 -3.64 36.88
C ASN A 195 41.51 -2.66 37.70
N VAL A 196 41.03 -2.50 38.94
CA VAL A 196 41.72 -2.02 40.13
C VAL A 196 43.13 -2.63 40.21
N CYS A 197 44.16 -1.78 40.16
CA CYS A 197 45.50 -2.15 40.64
C CYS A 197 45.73 -1.48 41.99
N THR A 198 45.94 -2.34 42.97
CA THR A 198 46.05 -2.14 44.40
C THR A 198 47.23 -1.23 44.77
N LYS A 199 46.99 -0.38 45.76
CA LYS A 199 48.00 0.39 46.49
C LYS A 199 49.13 -0.52 46.97
N ILE A 200 50.37 -0.13 46.72
CA ILE A 200 51.53 -0.56 47.51
C ILE A 200 51.94 0.65 48.34
N SER A 201 51.65 0.56 49.63
CA SER A 201 52.34 1.29 50.69
C SER A 201 52.84 0.21 51.63
N ASP A 202 54.16 0.14 51.80
CA ASP A 202 54.79 0.05 53.12
C ASP A 202 56.31 0.23 53.00
N GLU A 203 56.82 1.06 53.91
CA GLU A 203 58.18 1.53 54.12
C GLU A 203 59.11 0.43 54.69
N VAL A 204 60.40 0.45 54.34
CA VAL A 204 61.58 0.68 55.23
C VAL A 204 62.73 1.18 54.36
#